data_AF-A0AAW0K5A2-F1
#
_entry.id   AF-A0AAW0K5A2-F1
#
_cell.length_a   1.000
_cell.length_b   1.000
_cell.length_c   1.000
_cell.angle_alpha   90.00
_cell.angle_beta   90.00
_cell.angle_gamma   90.00
#
_symmetry.space_group_name_H-M   'P 1'
#
loop_
_entity.id
_entity.type
_entity.pdbx_description
1 polymer ?
#
loop_
_entity_poly.entity_id
_entity_poly.type
_entity_poly.pdbx_seq_one_letter_code
_entity_poly.pdbx_strand_id
1 'polypeptide(L)' 'MAREETGNRGSRWSLQGMTALVTGGTKGIGHAIVEELASLGATVHTCSRNETQLNECSHEPNERS' A
#
# COMPACT_ATOMS: atom_id res chain seq x y z
N MET A 1 24.74 13.36 27.98
CA MET A 1 23.34 13.21 27.55
C MET A 1 23.35 13.04 26.04
N ALA A 2 23.02 11.86 25.55
CA ALA A 2 22.99 11.59 24.11
C ALA A 2 21.81 12.37 23.51
N ARG A 3 22.08 13.12 22.44
CA ARG A 3 21.09 13.90 21.71
C ARG A 3 20.10 12.92 21.06
N GLU A 4 18.82 13.07 21.35
CA GLU A 4 17.75 12.40 20.63
C GLU A 4 17.74 12.95 19.20
N GLU A 5 18.30 12.20 18.27
CA GLU A 5 18.06 12.42 16.85
C GLU A 5 16.62 12.04 16.55
N THR A 6 15.71 13.01 16.63
CA THR A 6 14.35 12.92 16.08
C THR A 6 14.43 12.93 14.56
N GLY A 7 15.15 11.98 13.98
CA GLY A 7 15.15 11.74 12.54
C GLY A 7 13.74 11.33 12.16
N ASN A 8 13.07 12.19 11.41
CA ASN A 8 11.77 12.05 10.76
C ASN A 8 11.34 10.59 10.50
N ARG A 9 10.85 9.91 11.55
CA ARG A 9 10.43 8.50 11.48
C ARG A 9 9.09 8.36 10.75
N GLY A 10 8.40 9.44 10.40
CA GLY A 10 7.20 9.37 9.57
C GLY A 10 7.56 9.24 8.08
N SER A 11 8.46 10.10 7.59
CA SER A 11 8.68 10.17 6.14
C SER A 11 9.47 9.01 5.55
N ARG A 12 10.27 8.26 6.33
CA ARG A 12 11.00 7.11 5.77
C ARG A 12 10.09 5.99 5.25
N TRP A 13 8.86 5.91 5.78
CA TRP A 13 7.90 4.86 5.43
C TRP A 13 6.63 5.43 4.77
N SER A 14 6.55 6.73 4.51
CA SER A 14 5.44 7.29 3.74
C SER A 14 5.60 6.95 2.25
N LEU A 15 4.55 6.37 1.67
CA LEU A 15 4.44 6.09 0.23
C LEU A 15 3.36 6.96 -0.43
N GLN A 16 2.95 8.05 0.23
CA GLN A 16 1.95 8.97 -0.31
C GLN A 16 2.34 9.44 -1.71
N GLY A 17 1.41 9.26 -2.66
CA GLY A 17 1.58 9.67 -4.06
C GLY A 17 2.44 8.72 -4.90
N MET A 18 2.89 7.59 -4.34
CA MET A 18 3.56 6.54 -5.09
C MET A 18 2.56 5.52 -5.62
N THR A 19 2.91 4.86 -6.71
CA THR A 19 2.13 3.74 -7.26
C THR A 19 2.95 2.45 -7.17
N ALA A 20 2.33 1.37 -6.70
CA ALA A 20 2.95 0.06 -6.58
C ALA A 20 2.16 -1.01 -7.33
N LEU A 21 2.86 -1.97 -7.93
CA LEU A 21 2.28 -3.13 -8.61
C LEU A 21 2.66 -4.41 -7.85
N VAL A 22 1.67 -5.16 -7.37
CA VAL A 22 1.87 -6.41 -6.66
C VAL A 22 1.35 -7.59 -7.50
N THR A 23 2.25 -8.45 -7.94
CA THR A 23 1.89 -9.69 -8.63
C THR A 23 1.54 -10.77 -7.59
N GLY A 24 0.42 -11.47 -7.78
CA GLY A 24 -0.06 -12.43 -6.78
C GLY A 24 -0.61 -11.78 -5.51
N GLY A 25 -1.02 -10.50 -5.57
CA GLY A 25 -1.52 -9.72 -4.43
C GLY A 25 -2.89 -10.14 -3.87
N THR A 26 -3.48 -11.22 -4.35
CA THR A 26 -4.88 -11.56 -4.02
C THR A 26 -5.04 -12.42 -2.78
N LYS A 27 -3.97 -13.10 -2.30
CA LYS A 27 -4.00 -13.95 -1.10
C LYS A 27 -2.66 -13.98 -0.37
N GLY A 28 -2.70 -14.43 0.88
CA GLY A 28 -1.51 -14.72 1.69
C GLY A 28 -0.59 -13.50 1.81
N ILE A 29 0.71 -13.72 1.61
CA ILE A 29 1.72 -12.66 1.73
C ILE A 29 1.47 -11.52 0.73
N GLY A 30 1.05 -11.85 -0.50
CA GLY A 30 0.78 -10.83 -1.51
C GLY A 30 -0.34 -9.89 -1.10
N HIS A 31 -1.38 -10.41 -0.42
CA HIS A 31 -2.48 -9.59 0.10
C HIS A 31 -2.03 -8.67 1.24
N ALA A 32 -1.30 -9.21 2.21
CA ALA A 32 -0.76 -8.42 3.31
C ALA A 32 0.15 -7.28 2.80
N ILE A 33 0.94 -7.53 1.75
CA ILE A 33 1.77 -6.49 1.13
C ILE A 33 0.90 -5.38 0.51
N VAL A 34 -0.21 -5.72 -0.14
CA VAL A 34 -1.12 -4.71 -0.72
C VAL A 34 -1.72 -3.83 0.37
N GLU A 35 -2.19 -4.43 1.47
CA GLU A 35 -2.78 -3.71 2.60
C GLU A 35 -1.78 -2.75 3.26
N GLU A 36 -0.55 -3.21 3.50
CA GLU A 36 0.49 -2.36 4.10
C GLU A 36 0.89 -1.21 3.17
N LEU A 37 1.12 -1.48 1.88
CA LEU A 37 1.48 -0.43 0.91
C LEU A 37 0.38 0.64 0.78
N ALA A 38 -0.89 0.22 0.76
CA ALA A 38 -2.02 1.13 0.74
C ALA A 38 -2.11 1.96 2.04
N SER A 39 -1.87 1.33 3.19
CA SER A 39 -1.86 2.01 4.50
C SER A 39 -0.76 3.07 4.61
N LEU A 40 0.35 2.89 3.90
CA LEU A 40 1.42 3.88 3.77
C LEU A 40 1.12 4.98 2.75
N GLY A 41 -0.02 4.92 2.04
CA GLY A 41 -0.49 5.93 1.09
C GLY A 41 -0.17 5.68 -0.37
N ALA A 42 0.31 4.48 -0.72
CA ALA A 42 0.54 4.12 -2.10
C ALA A 42 -0.78 3.78 -2.80
N THR A 43 -0.89 4.13 -4.07
CA THR A 43 -1.88 3.54 -4.97
C THR A 43 -1.39 2.16 -5.37
N VAL A 44 -2.08 1.09 -4.97
CA VAL A 44 -1.62 -0.28 -5.22
C VAL A 44 -2.50 -0.97 -6.25
N HIS A 45 -1.87 -1.52 -7.28
CA HIS A 45 -2.51 -2.37 -8.27
C HIS A 45 -2.10 -3.82 -8.04
N THR A 46 -3.03 -4.75 -8.21
CA THR A 46 -2.72 -6.18 -8.11
C THR A 46 -3.07 -6.89 -9.41
N CYS A 47 -2.30 -7.92 -9.76
CA CYS A 47 -2.63 -8.79 -10.89
C CYS A 47 -2.64 -10.24 -10.44
N SER A 48 -3.70 -10.97 -10.85
CA SER A 48 -3.85 -12.40 -10.65
C SER A 48 -4.44 -13.04 -11.88
N ARG A 49 -4.16 -14.34 -12.07
CA ARG A 49 -4.65 -15.11 -13.22
C ARG A 49 -6.15 -15.44 -13.14
N ASN A 50 -6.79 -15.17 -12.00
CA ASN A 50 -8.23 -15.26 -11.82
C ASN A 50 -8.82 -13.85 -11.61
N GLU A 51 -9.58 -13.36 -12.60
CA GLU A 51 -10.29 -12.08 -12.56
C GLU A 51 -11.31 -11.98 -11.41
N THR A 52 -11.83 -13.10 -10.91
CA THR A 52 -12.91 -13.17 -9.91
C THR A 52 -12.53 -12.65 -8.52
N GLN A 53 -11.25 -12.38 -8.27
CA GLN A 53 -10.73 -11.97 -6.95
C GLN A 53 -10.29 -10.49 -6.91
N LEU A 54 -10.43 -9.78 -8.03
CA LEU A 54 -10.04 -8.37 -8.17
C LEU A 54 -11.08 -7.38 -7.63
N ASN A 55 -12.33 -7.81 -7.40
CA ASN A 55 -13.44 -6.91 -7.10
C ASN A 55 -13.58 -6.53 -5.61
N GLU A 56 -12.91 -7.23 -4.68
CA GLU A 56 -13.08 -6.96 -3.24
C GLU A 56 -12.04 -5.99 -2.64
N CYS A 57 -10.98 -5.66 -3.39
CA CYS A 57 -9.97 -4.68 -2.97
C CYS A 57 -10.24 -3.25 -3.48
N SER A 58 -11.44 -2.96 -3.98
CA SER A 58 -11.89 -1.60 -4.28
C SER A 58 -12.22 -0.85 -2.98
N HIS A 59 -11.24 -0.65 -2.10
CA HIS A 59 -11.33 0.43 -1.13
C HIS A 59 -11.11 1.72 -1.92
N GLU A 60 -12.22 2.45 -2.13
CA GLU A 60 -12.30 3.81 -2.65
C GLU A 60 -11.03 4.63 -2.38
N PRO A 61 -10.29 5.07 -3.42
CA PRO A 61 -9.54 6.30 -3.29
C PRO A 61 -10.57 7.43 -3.28
N ASN A 62 -10.89 7.88 -2.07
CA ASN A 62 -11.49 9.16 -1.72
C ASN A 62 -11.43 10.16 -2.89
N GLU A 63 -12.60 10.39 -3.49
CA GLU A 63 -12.86 11.51 -4.38
C GLU A 63 -12.62 12.81 -3.58
N ARG A 64 -11.61 13.58 -3.99
CA ARG A 64 -11.42 14.96 -3.52
C ARG A 64 -11.47 15.86 -4.75
N SER A 65 -12.69 16.22 -5.17
CA SER A 65 -13.14 17.60 -5.38
C SER A 65 -14.54 17.64 -5.98
#